data_AF-A0A3A5JRX0-F1
#
_entry.id   AF-A0A3A5JRX0-F1
#
_cell.length_a   1.000
_cell.length_b   1.000
_cell.length_c   1.000
_cell.angle_alpha   90.00
_cell.angle_beta   90.00
_cell.angle_gamma   90.00
#
_symmetry.space_group_name_H-M   'P 1'
#
loop_
_entity.id
_entity.type
_entity.pdbx_description
1 polymer ?
#
loop_
_entity_poly.entity_id
_entity_poly.type
_entity_poly.pdbx_seq_one_letter_code
_entity_poly.pdbx_strand_id
1 'polypeptide(L)'
;MESRETASVEHKLPAELLVGLPFYTALTAGLFGAYFSRLLYIQTTAGSMSVGELKTAKEFTSIFLRGVVGMCGALVVFFFLRSGMVSGKLFPEFAELSVREGAVPLFGAEGLEKGSIRQVLPSQALALLAIWCFLAGFSERLVPSILSSTEQTLGDAARGTKK
;
A
#
# COMPACT_ATOMS: atom_id res chain seq x y z
N MET A 1 38.52 20.65 33.09
CA MET A 1 37.17 20.17 33.45
C MET A 1 36.41 20.11 32.13
N GLU A 2 36.53 18.96 31.47
CA GLU A 2 36.25 18.77 30.05
C GLU A 2 34.78 18.36 29.87
N SER A 3 33.98 19.26 29.33
CA SER A 3 32.59 19.00 28.98
C SER A 3 32.55 18.09 27.76
N ARG A 4 32.21 16.82 27.96
CA ARG A 4 31.95 15.85 26.91
C ARG A 4 30.69 16.24 26.14
N GLU A 5 30.90 16.83 24.98
CA GLU A 5 29.89 17.04 23.95
C GLU A 5 29.37 15.67 23.49
N THR A 6 28.09 15.41 23.75
CA THR A 6 27.40 14.20 23.30
C THR A 6 27.10 14.35 21.83
N ALA A 7 28.05 13.95 20.98
CA ALA A 7 27.87 13.87 19.55
C ALA A 7 26.76 12.85 19.26
N SER A 8 25.57 13.37 18.99
CA SER A 8 24.47 12.60 18.41
C SER A 8 24.92 12.22 17.02
N VAL A 9 25.27 10.95 16.84
CA VAL A 9 25.66 10.39 15.54
C VAL A 9 24.42 10.43 14.65
N GLU A 10 24.25 11.54 13.95
CA GLU A 10 23.28 11.71 12.86
C GLU A 10 23.75 10.81 11.72
N HIS A 11 23.32 9.55 11.75
CA HIS A 11 23.59 8.59 10.69
C HIS A 11 22.78 9.02 9.46
N LYS A 12 23.29 9.99 8.69
CA LYS A 12 22.73 10.41 7.40
C LYS A 12 22.68 9.19 6.49
N LEU A 13 21.49 8.57 6.41
CA LEU A 13 21.19 7.56 5.41
C LEU A 13 21.49 8.17 4.02
N PRO A 14 22.17 7.42 3.13
CA PRO A 14 22.58 7.95 1.83
C PRO A 14 21.34 8.44 1.07
N ALA A 15 21.43 9.62 0.46
CA ALA A 15 20.31 10.29 -0.22
C ALA A 15 19.61 9.40 -1.27
N GLU A 16 20.37 8.50 -1.91
CA GLU A 16 19.87 7.47 -2.83
C GLU A 16 18.86 6.51 -2.17
N LEU A 17 19.08 6.13 -0.91
CA LEU A 17 18.17 5.28 -0.15
C LEU A 17 16.90 6.05 0.24
N LEU A 18 17.03 7.36 0.48
CA LEU A 18 15.93 8.27 0.83
C LEU A 18 14.99 8.54 -0.35
N VAL A 19 15.51 8.53 -1.58
CA VAL A 19 14.71 8.61 -2.82
C VAL A 19 14.16 7.25 -3.24
N GLY A 20 14.95 6.18 -3.05
CA GLY A 20 14.54 4.82 -3.39
C GLY A 20 13.42 4.27 -2.49
N LEU A 21 13.43 4.62 -1.20
CA LEU A 21 12.49 4.06 -0.22
C LEU A 21 11.02 4.38 -0.52
N PRO A 22 10.59 5.65 -0.75
CA PRO A 22 9.20 5.97 -1.08
C PRO A 22 8.74 5.32 -2.38
N PHE A 23 9.63 5.26 -3.38
CA PHE A 23 9.35 4.65 -4.67
C PHE A 23 9.17 3.14 -4.55
N TYR A 24 10.04 2.48 -3.80
CA TYR A 24 9.94 1.05 -3.51
C TYR A 24 8.68 0.73 -2.70
N THR A 25 8.34 1.53 -1.70
CA THR A 25 7.10 1.41 -0.93
C THR A 25 5.87 1.54 -1.84
N ALA A 26 5.86 2.52 -2.74
CA ALA A 26 4.75 2.73 -3.68
C ALA A 26 4.55 1.52 -4.61
N LEU A 27 5.63 1.03 -5.23
CA LEU A 27 5.58 -0.12 -6.12
C LEU A 27 5.11 -1.40 -5.42
N THR A 28 5.70 -1.70 -4.27
CA THR A 28 5.36 -2.92 -3.51
C THR A 28 3.94 -2.86 -2.95
N ALA A 29 3.50 -1.71 -2.45
CA ALA A 29 2.13 -1.51 -2.00
C ALA A 29 1.12 -1.69 -3.15
N GLY A 30 1.39 -1.09 -4.32
CA GLY A 30 0.56 -1.26 -5.52
C GLY A 30 0.46 -2.70 -6.01
N LEU A 31 1.60 -3.41 -6.01
CA LEU A 31 1.66 -4.83 -6.33
C LEU A 31 0.81 -5.66 -5.36
N PHE A 32 0.95 -5.43 -4.05
CA PHE A 32 0.14 -6.10 -3.05
C PHE A 32 -1.35 -5.79 -3.20
N GLY A 33 -1.71 -4.53 -3.48
CA GLY A 33 -3.11 -4.14 -3.74
C GLY A 33 -3.75 -4.93 -4.87
N ALA A 34 -3.03 -5.08 -5.99
CA ALA A 34 -3.50 -5.85 -7.12
C ALA A 34 -3.67 -7.35 -6.82
N TYR A 35 -2.74 -7.94 -6.07
CA TYR A 35 -2.84 -9.34 -5.66
C TYR A 35 -3.94 -9.58 -4.63
N PHE A 36 -4.09 -8.71 -3.64
CA PHE A 36 -5.20 -8.78 -2.67
C PHE A 36 -6.54 -8.67 -3.37
N SER A 37 -6.68 -7.74 -4.32
CA SER A 37 -7.88 -7.64 -5.17
C SER A 37 -8.15 -8.96 -5.90
N ARG A 38 -7.12 -9.61 -6.46
CA ARG A 38 -7.28 -10.91 -7.14
C ARG A 38 -7.68 -12.03 -6.19
N LEU A 39 -7.09 -12.10 -5.00
CA LEU A 39 -7.43 -13.10 -3.99
C LEU A 39 -8.89 -12.95 -3.53
N LEU A 40 -9.33 -11.73 -3.23
CA LEU A 40 -10.71 -11.44 -2.84
C LEU A 40 -11.69 -11.89 -3.91
N TYR A 41 -11.37 -11.70 -5.19
CA TYR A 41 -12.20 -12.23 -6.28
C TYR A 41 -12.45 -13.72 -6.17
N ILE A 42 -11.36 -14.45 -6.02
CA ILE A 42 -11.37 -15.89 -6.12
C ILE A 42 -12.15 -16.38 -4.91
N GLN A 43 -11.96 -15.79 -3.73
CA GLN A 43 -12.77 -16.09 -2.56
C GLN A 43 -14.26 -15.82 -2.78
N THR A 44 -14.64 -14.67 -3.37
CA THR A 44 -16.04 -14.31 -3.59
C THR A 44 -16.73 -15.10 -4.70
N THR A 45 -15.98 -15.60 -5.67
CA THR A 45 -16.51 -16.22 -6.90
C THR A 45 -16.18 -17.71 -7.02
N ALA A 46 -15.37 -18.27 -6.11
CA ALA A 46 -15.02 -19.69 -6.08
C ALA A 46 -16.24 -20.63 -5.91
N GLY A 47 -17.32 -20.15 -5.28
CA GLY A 47 -18.54 -20.94 -5.11
C GLY A 47 -19.38 -21.11 -6.38
N SER A 48 -19.14 -20.30 -7.42
CA SER A 48 -19.98 -20.23 -8.63
C SER A 48 -19.26 -20.58 -9.94
N MET A 49 -17.95 -20.88 -9.90
CA MET A 49 -17.14 -21.20 -11.08
C MET A 49 -16.92 -22.71 -11.25
N SER A 50 -16.99 -23.19 -12.49
CA SER A 50 -16.61 -24.58 -12.80
C SER A 50 -15.09 -24.78 -12.68
N VAL A 51 -14.65 -26.00 -12.35
CA VAL A 51 -13.23 -26.34 -12.10
C VAL A 51 -12.30 -25.98 -13.28
N GLY A 52 -12.84 -25.99 -14.51
CA GLY A 52 -12.11 -25.60 -15.73
C GLY A 52 -11.84 -24.10 -15.85
N GLU A 53 -12.80 -23.26 -15.48
CA GLU A 53 -12.67 -21.80 -15.52
C GLU A 53 -11.76 -21.27 -14.40
N LEU A 54 -11.78 -21.94 -13.25
CA LEU A 54 -10.81 -21.73 -12.16
C LEU A 54 -9.37 -22.00 -12.61
N LYS A 55 -9.13 -22.98 -13.49
CA LYS A 55 -7.80 -23.33 -13.97
C LYS A 55 -7.22 -22.26 -14.92
N THR A 56 -8.05 -21.72 -15.82
CA THR A 56 -7.66 -20.61 -16.72
C THR A 56 -7.49 -19.29 -15.95
N ALA A 57 -8.36 -19.03 -14.96
CA ALA A 57 -8.25 -17.88 -14.06
C ALA A 57 -6.98 -17.91 -13.18
N LYS A 58 -6.36 -19.09 -13.01
CA LYS A 58 -5.12 -19.30 -12.24
C LYS A 58 -3.86 -19.29 -13.10
N GLU A 59 -3.95 -18.96 -14.39
CA GLU A 59 -2.75 -18.81 -15.20
C GLU A 59 -1.86 -17.71 -14.62
N PHE A 60 -0.61 -18.08 -14.34
CA PHE A 60 0.40 -17.20 -13.78
C PHE A 60 0.60 -15.93 -14.62
N THR A 61 0.41 -15.99 -15.94
CA THR A 61 0.45 -14.84 -16.84
C THR A 61 -0.60 -13.79 -16.51
N SER A 62 -1.84 -14.20 -16.24
CA SER A 62 -2.92 -13.28 -15.88
C SER A 62 -2.68 -12.64 -14.51
N ILE A 63 -2.13 -13.41 -13.56
CA ILE A 63 -1.77 -12.93 -12.23
C ILE A 63 -0.60 -11.93 -12.31
N PHE A 64 0.45 -12.26 -13.07
CA PHE A 64 1.62 -11.40 -13.22
C PHE A 64 1.26 -10.08 -13.93
N LEU A 65 0.51 -10.14 -15.03
CA LEU A 65 0.06 -8.95 -15.75
C LEU A 65 -0.78 -8.04 -14.85
N ARG A 66 -1.66 -8.64 -14.03
CA ARG A 66 -2.44 -7.92 -13.02
C ARG A 66 -1.54 -7.22 -12.00
N GLY A 67 -0.47 -7.87 -11.54
CA GLY A 67 0.52 -7.26 -10.66
C GLY A 67 1.18 -6.04 -11.29
N VAL A 68 1.57 -6.13 -12.56
CA VAL A 68 2.17 -5.02 -13.32
C VAL A 68 1.21 -3.84 -13.47
N VAL A 69 -0.06 -4.09 -13.82
CA VAL A 69 -1.08 -3.04 -13.92
C VAL A 69 -1.28 -2.35 -12.56
N GLY A 70 -1.27 -3.12 -11.46
CA GLY A 70 -1.30 -2.57 -10.09
C GLY A 70 -0.14 -1.64 -9.78
N MET A 71 1.08 -2.03 -10.16
CA MET A 71 2.27 -1.19 -10.02
C MET A 71 2.16 0.09 -10.86
N CYS A 72 1.69 0.00 -12.10
CA CYS A 72 1.47 1.18 -12.95
C CYS A 72 0.45 2.14 -12.33
N GLY A 73 -0.67 1.64 -11.81
CA GLY A 73 -1.66 2.46 -11.12
C GLY A 73 -1.09 3.16 -9.89
N ALA A 74 -0.29 2.44 -9.10
CA ALA A 74 0.41 3.02 -7.95
C ALA A 74 1.44 4.09 -8.35
N LEU A 75 2.13 3.94 -9.49
CA LEU A 75 3.04 4.97 -10.01
C LEU A 75 2.31 6.25 -10.40
N VAL A 76 1.15 6.13 -11.07
CA VAL A 76 0.33 7.30 -11.42
C VAL A 76 -0.10 8.04 -10.16
N VAL A 77 -0.60 7.31 -9.15
CA VAL A 77 -0.99 7.90 -7.86
C VAL A 77 0.22 8.48 -7.12
N PHE A 78 1.37 7.81 -7.14
CA PHE A 78 2.61 8.31 -6.55
C PHE A 78 3.01 9.67 -7.16
N PHE A 79 3.03 9.78 -8.49
CA PHE A 79 3.35 11.04 -9.17
C PHE A 79 2.29 12.11 -8.92
N PHE A 80 1.02 11.73 -8.88
CA PHE A 80 -0.08 12.63 -8.55
C PHE A 80 0.08 13.23 -7.14
N LEU A 81 0.38 12.39 -6.15
CA LEU A 81 0.64 12.86 -4.78
C LEU A 81 1.93 13.69 -4.70
N ARG A 82 2.99 13.26 -5.40
CA ARG A 82 4.28 13.95 -5.47
C ARG A 82 4.16 15.33 -6.12
N SER A 83 3.23 15.51 -7.05
CA SER A 83 3.02 16.78 -7.76
C SER A 83 2.50 17.90 -6.85
N GLY A 84 2.04 17.58 -5.63
CA GLY A 84 1.46 18.56 -4.71
C GLY A 84 0.08 19.08 -5.12
N MET A 85 -0.54 18.47 -6.14
CA MET A 85 -1.88 18.85 -6.62
C MET A 85 -2.97 18.66 -5.57
N VAL A 86 -2.74 17.80 -4.58
CA VAL A 86 -3.63 17.54 -3.46
C VAL A 86 -2.89 17.82 -2.15
N SER A 87 -3.52 18.58 -1.26
CA SER A 87 -2.96 18.98 0.03
C SER A 87 -3.95 18.66 1.16
N GLY A 88 -3.46 18.16 2.30
CA GLY A 88 -4.27 17.84 3.47
C GLY A 88 -3.70 16.72 4.33
N LYS A 89 -4.21 16.58 5.56
CA LYS A 89 -3.71 15.62 6.58
C LYS A 89 -3.82 14.14 6.18
N LEU A 90 -4.64 13.82 5.18
CA LEU A 90 -4.82 12.46 4.65
C LEU A 90 -3.86 12.15 3.50
N PHE A 91 -3.09 13.12 3.01
CA PHE A 91 -2.12 12.96 1.94
C PHE A 91 -0.70 12.92 2.52
N PRO A 92 0.19 12.10 1.94
CA PRO A 92 1.55 11.98 2.44
C PRO A 92 2.36 13.25 2.15
N GLU A 93 2.93 13.86 3.19
CA GLU A 93 3.89 14.95 3.02
C GLU A 93 5.28 14.39 2.69
N PHE A 94 5.74 14.63 1.47
CA PHE A 94 6.99 14.04 1.00
C PHE A 94 8.25 14.59 1.70
N ALA A 95 8.13 15.74 2.38
CA ALA A 95 9.20 16.31 3.18
C ALA A 95 9.46 15.50 4.47
N GLU A 96 8.47 14.73 4.95
CA GLU A 96 8.54 13.99 6.22
C GLU A 96 8.77 12.48 6.04
N LEU A 97 8.96 12.02 4.79
CA LEU A 97 9.23 10.62 4.45
C LEU A 97 10.53 10.13 5.10
N SER A 98 10.36 9.50 6.25
CA SER A 98 11.46 8.98 7.04
C SER A 98 11.11 7.62 7.63
N VAL A 99 12.14 6.92 8.06
CA VAL A 99 12.03 5.69 8.83
C VAL A 99 12.71 5.96 10.16
N ARG A 100 11.95 5.88 11.25
CA ARG A 100 12.49 6.08 12.59
C ARG A 100 13.04 4.76 13.09
N GLU A 101 14.33 4.76 13.42
CA GLU A 101 14.96 3.64 14.12
C GLU A 101 14.82 3.87 15.62
N GLY A 102 14.03 3.01 16.26
CA GLY A 102 13.83 3.01 17.71
C GLY A 102 14.48 1.79 18.35
N ALA A 103 15.10 2.00 19.50
CA ALA A 103 15.58 0.93 20.38
C ALA A 103 14.49 0.66 21.43
N VAL A 104 13.77 -0.47 21.33
CA VAL A 104 12.81 -0.85 22.37
C VAL A 104 13.54 -1.73 23.39
N PRO A 105 13.45 -1.43 24.70
CA PRO A 105 13.90 -2.36 25.71
C PRO A 105 13.00 -3.60 25.68
N LEU A 106 13.59 -4.77 25.44
CA LEU A 106 12.89 -6.03 25.62
C LEU A 106 12.59 -6.16 27.13
N PHE A 107 11.31 -6.20 27.51
CA PHE A 107 10.89 -6.42 28.91
C PHE A 107 11.39 -7.79 29.39
N GLY A 108 12.58 -7.82 29.96
CA GLY A 108 13.09 -8.95 30.73
C GLY A 108 12.75 -8.72 32.20
N ALA A 109 12.06 -9.68 32.80
CA ALA A 109 11.99 -9.80 34.26
C ALA A 109 13.41 -9.72 34.83
N GLU A 110 13.56 -8.84 35.81
CA GLU A 110 14.72 -8.63 36.69
C GLU A 110 16.04 -9.31 36.31
N GLY A 111 16.97 -8.54 35.75
CA GLY A 111 18.38 -8.74 36.07
C GLY A 111 19.35 -9.27 35.00
N LEU A 112 19.00 -9.37 33.72
CA LEU A 112 20.00 -9.68 32.67
C LEU A 112 20.02 -8.63 31.53
N GLU A 113 21.21 -8.07 31.29
CA GLU A 113 21.50 -7.03 30.32
C GLU A 113 21.01 -7.34 28.87
N LYS A 114 20.07 -6.51 28.42
CA LYS A 114 20.27 -5.55 27.31
C LYS A 114 20.47 -6.11 25.89
N GLY A 115 19.47 -6.87 25.41
CA GLY A 115 19.19 -6.94 23.97
C GLY A 115 18.26 -5.80 23.56
N SER A 116 18.73 -4.86 22.73
CA SER A 116 17.84 -3.89 22.07
C SER A 116 17.51 -4.37 20.67
N ILE A 117 16.22 -4.61 20.40
CA ILE A 117 15.78 -4.92 19.04
C ILE A 117 15.67 -3.60 18.28
N ARG A 118 16.39 -3.50 17.16
CA ARG A 118 16.28 -2.36 16.23
C ARG A 118 14.88 -2.37 15.61
N GLN A 119 14.00 -1.51 16.11
CA GLN A 119 12.65 -1.35 15.57
C GLN A 119 12.69 -0.29 14.47
N VAL A 120 12.28 -0.67 13.28
CA VAL A 120 12.23 0.19 12.10
C VAL A 120 10.76 0.59 11.91
N LEU A 121 10.39 1.81 12.29
CA LEU A 121 9.01 2.29 12.19
C LEU A 121 8.85 3.25 11.00
N PRO A 122 7.90 3.02 10.08
CA PRO A 122 7.62 3.97 9.02
C PRO A 122 7.05 5.27 9.60
N SER A 123 7.46 6.41 9.06
CA SER A 123 6.80 7.69 9.33
C SER A 123 5.34 7.68 8.88
N GLN A 124 4.54 8.57 9.45
CA GLN A 124 3.12 8.73 9.08
C GLN A 124 2.95 8.99 7.57
N ALA A 125 3.81 9.83 6.98
CA ALA A 125 3.80 10.10 5.55
C ALA A 125 4.08 8.82 4.71
N LEU A 126 5.02 7.99 5.14
CA LEU A 126 5.33 6.73 4.44
C LEU A 126 4.18 5.72 4.54
N ALA A 127 3.51 5.65 5.69
CA ALA A 127 2.34 4.81 5.89
C ALA A 127 1.14 5.27 5.02
N LEU A 128 0.87 6.58 4.96
CA LEU A 128 -0.17 7.14 4.09
C LEU A 128 0.11 6.86 2.61
N LEU A 129 1.37 7.03 2.19
CA LEU A 129 1.78 6.70 0.82
C LEU A 129 1.53 5.23 0.50
N ALA A 130 1.90 4.32 1.40
CA ALA A 130 1.65 2.90 1.24
C ALA A 130 0.15 2.59 1.09
N ILE A 131 -0.71 3.21 1.90
CA ILE A 131 -2.17 3.01 1.82
C ILE A 131 -2.72 3.48 0.47
N TRP A 132 -2.34 4.67 0.02
CA TRP A 132 -2.83 5.21 -1.26
C TRP A 132 -2.35 4.40 -2.46
N CYS A 133 -1.07 4.00 -2.48
CA CYS A 133 -0.53 3.16 -3.53
C CYS A 133 -1.13 1.75 -3.51
N PHE A 134 -1.39 1.19 -2.33
CA PHE A 134 -2.11 -0.08 -2.19
C PHE A 134 -3.53 0.00 -2.76
N LEU A 135 -4.28 1.06 -2.43
CA LEU A 135 -5.62 1.27 -2.95
C LEU A 135 -5.61 1.47 -4.47
N ALA A 136 -4.61 2.17 -5.00
CA ALA A 136 -4.42 2.34 -6.44
C ALA A 136 -4.26 0.98 -7.16
N GLY A 137 -3.67 -0.02 -6.49
CA GLY A 137 -3.57 -1.39 -6.97
C GLY A 137 -4.92 -2.09 -7.21
N PHE A 138 -6.03 -1.58 -6.65
CA PHE A 138 -7.39 -2.10 -6.90
C PHE A 138 -8.07 -1.50 -8.15
N SER A 139 -7.48 -0.49 -8.79
CA SER A 139 -8.11 0.38 -9.80
C SER A 139 -8.81 -0.33 -10.96
N GLU A 140 -8.22 -1.38 -11.53
CA GLU A 140 -8.79 -2.12 -12.67
C GLU A 140 -10.11 -2.84 -12.30
N ARG A 141 -10.40 -3.00 -11.01
CA ARG A 141 -11.66 -3.62 -10.57
C ARG A 141 -12.67 -2.65 -9.97
N LEU A 142 -12.20 -1.60 -9.31
CA LEU A 142 -13.05 -0.57 -8.74
C LEU A 142 -13.94 0.07 -9.81
N VAL A 143 -13.39 0.35 -11.00
CA VAL A 143 -14.17 1.00 -12.07
C VAL A 143 -15.31 0.11 -12.59
N PRO A 144 -15.08 -1.16 -13.01
CA PRO A 144 -16.17 -2.04 -13.43
C PRO A 144 -17.18 -2.36 -12.33
N SER A 145 -16.74 -2.53 -11.07
CA SER A 145 -17.67 -2.83 -9.97
C SER A 145 -18.61 -1.67 -9.68
N ILE A 146 -18.12 -0.44 -9.71
CA ILE A 146 -18.95 0.75 -9.50
C ILE A 146 -19.92 0.93 -10.66
N LEU A 147 -19.47 0.74 -11.91
CA LEU A 147 -20.36 0.80 -13.07
C LEU A 147 -21.47 -0.26 -13.00
N SER A 148 -21.11 -1.51 -12.71
CA SER A 148 -22.07 -2.62 -12.61
C SER A 148 -23.10 -2.42 -11.49
N SER A 149 -22.68 -1.94 -10.32
CA SER A 149 -23.61 -1.60 -9.24
C SER A 149 -24.50 -0.40 -9.58
N THR A 150 -23.96 0.59 -10.30
CA THR A 150 -24.73 1.76 -10.75
C THR A 150 -25.76 1.37 -11.82
N GLU A 151 -25.38 0.53 -12.79
CA GLU A 151 -26.27 -0.03 -13.80
C GLU A 151 -27.39 -0.87 -13.17
N GLN A 152 -27.08 -1.70 -12.17
CA GLN A 152 -28.09 -2.45 -11.42
C GLN A 152 -29.06 -1.53 -10.67
N THR A 153 -28.54 -0.51 -9.97
CA THR A 153 -29.37 0.45 -9.24
C THR A 153 -30.28 1.24 -10.18
N LEU A 154 -29.78 1.67 -11.34
CA LEU A 154 -30.57 2.35 -12.38
C LEU A 154 -31.59 1.40 -13.02
N GLY A 155 -31.22 0.15 -13.28
CA GLY A 155 -32.11 -0.88 -13.82
C GLY A 155 -33.26 -1.22 -12.87
N ASP A 156 -32.99 -1.32 -11.57
CA ASP A 156 -34.00 -1.58 -10.55
C ASP A 156 -34.92 -0.36 -10.33
N ALA A 157 -34.36 0.85 -10.34
CA ALA A 157 -35.14 2.10 -10.29
C ALA A 157 -36.09 2.26 -11.49
N ALA A 158 -35.63 1.89 -12.70
CA ALA A 158 -36.44 1.94 -13.93
C ALA A 158 -37.52 0.84 -13.98
N ARG A 159 -37.31 -0.31 -13.32
CA ARG A 159 -38.31 -1.38 -13.21
C ARG A 159 -39.34 -1.11 -12.12
N GLY A 160 -38.98 -0.37 -11.07
CA GLY A 160 -39.86 0.01 -9.97
C GLY A 160 -40.95 1.04 -10.33
N THR A 161 -40.91 1.64 -11.53
CA THR A 161 -41.88 2.65 -11.97
C THR A 161 -43.08 2.10 -12.75
N LYS A 162 -43.20 0.77 -12.90
CA LYS A 162 -44.44 0.14 -13.40
C LYS A 162 -45.32 -0.29 -12.22
N LYS A 163 -46.11 0.64 -11.69
CA LYS A 163 -47.31 0.33 -10.92
C LYS A 163 -48.45 1.22 -11.38
#